data_AF-A0A1G2YDS1-F1
#
_entry.id   AF-A0A1G2YDS1-F1
#
_cell.length_a   1.000
_cell.length_b   1.000
_cell.length_c   1.000
_cell.angle_alpha   90.00
_cell.angle_beta   90.00
_cell.angle_gamma   90.00
#
_symmetry.space_group_name_H-M   'P 1'
#
loop_
_entity.id
_entity.type
_entity.pdbx_description
1 polymer ?
#
loop_
_entity_poly.entity_id
_entity_poly.type
_entity_poly.pdbx_seq_one_letter_code
_entity_poly.pdbx_strand_id
1 'polypeptide(L)'
;MAVMDREKSNAQTKSLKLPIAREAVKFFGLFVFIYILLMASWPLTGAVYLNFYQTAGRLLFGSLGCGDVVRFSQPDDNGDVINIIALNRHRLDENGQMTGAQLSHNIRYREYIYAVFLTALIAATPLPLKRRGGAIVWGLILIHIFIIFRLAIIIIGLFSSDMVSVLILKPFWDNVLIIAEYIVVSNWFTGFIISFFIWVLVSFNHQDWLKIVIQKQEEK
;
A
#
# COMPACT_ATOMS: atom_id res chain seq x y z
N MET A 1 32.36 -47.86 7.18
CA MET A 1 32.91 -46.49 7.09
C MET A 1 31.88 -45.45 6.64
N ALA A 2 31.02 -45.73 5.65
CA ALA A 2 30.00 -44.77 5.14
C ALA A 2 28.89 -44.32 6.13
N VAL A 3 28.71 -45.01 7.27
CA VAL A 3 27.69 -44.64 8.28
C VAL A 3 28.17 -43.48 9.17
N MET A 4 29.47 -43.39 9.46
CA MET A 4 30.03 -42.31 10.30
C MET A 4 29.99 -40.93 9.63
N ASP A 5 30.04 -40.86 8.29
CA ASP A 5 29.99 -39.58 7.58
C ASP A 5 28.57 -38.97 7.53
N ARG A 6 27.51 -39.80 7.61
CA ARG A 6 26.12 -39.30 7.65
C ARG A 6 25.77 -38.62 8.98
N GLU A 7 26.33 -39.06 10.10
CA GLU A 7 26.04 -38.42 11.40
C GLU A 7 26.65 -37.03 11.53
N LYS A 8 27.87 -36.82 11.00
CA LYS A 8 28.54 -35.51 11.04
C LYS A 8 27.80 -34.46 10.21
N SER A 9 27.27 -34.85 9.05
CA SER A 9 26.45 -33.97 8.19
C SER A 9 25.14 -33.52 8.87
N ASN A 10 24.49 -34.43 9.62
CA ASN A 10 23.27 -34.11 10.36
C ASN A 10 23.50 -33.20 11.58
N ALA A 11 24.67 -33.28 12.22
CA ALA A 11 24.99 -32.41 13.35
C ALA A 11 25.25 -30.95 12.92
N GLN A 12 25.95 -30.74 11.81
CA GLN A 12 26.22 -29.39 11.28
C GLN A 12 24.96 -28.67 10.78
N THR A 13 24.05 -29.40 10.12
CA THR A 13 22.80 -28.80 9.62
C THR A 13 21.84 -28.39 10.75
N LYS A 14 21.89 -29.05 11.91
CA LYS A 14 21.09 -28.66 13.09
C LYS A 14 21.64 -27.43 13.80
N SER A 15 22.97 -27.27 13.90
CA SER A 15 23.56 -26.12 14.60
C SER A 15 23.34 -24.79 13.88
N LEU A 16 23.30 -24.79 12.53
CA LEU A 16 23.10 -23.57 11.74
C LEU A 16 21.65 -23.05 11.77
N LYS A 17 20.66 -23.93 11.95
CA LYS A 17 19.23 -23.58 11.89
C LYS A 17 18.73 -22.86 13.14
N LEU A 18 19.29 -23.16 14.31
CA LEU A 18 18.85 -22.60 15.59
C LEU A 18 19.00 -21.06 15.69
N PRO A 19 20.15 -20.45 15.33
CA PRO A 19 20.30 -18.99 15.43
C PRO A 19 19.40 -18.23 14.45
N ILE A 20 19.23 -18.74 13.23
CA ILE A 20 18.37 -18.13 12.20
C ILE A 20 16.91 -18.09 12.68
N ALA A 21 16.41 -19.21 13.22
CA ALA A 21 15.05 -19.29 13.75
C ALA A 21 14.83 -18.30 14.91
N ARG A 22 15.82 -18.16 15.80
CA ARG A 22 15.73 -17.22 16.94
C ARG A 22 15.63 -15.77 16.47
N GLU A 23 16.44 -15.37 15.49
CA GLU A 23 16.40 -14.00 14.96
C GLU A 23 15.12 -13.73 14.16
N ALA A 24 14.63 -14.72 13.39
CA ALA A 24 13.35 -14.62 12.70
C ALA A 24 12.16 -14.44 13.67
N VAL A 25 12.14 -15.20 14.78
CA VAL A 25 11.10 -15.08 15.83
C VAL A 25 11.16 -13.70 16.48
N LYS A 26 12.36 -13.20 16.81
CA LYS A 26 12.51 -11.84 17.37
C LYS A 26 12.03 -10.77 16.39
N PHE A 27 12.42 -10.85 15.13
CA PHE A 27 11.99 -9.92 14.08
C PHE A 27 10.46 -9.92 13.96
N PHE A 28 9.86 -11.10 13.86
CA PHE A 28 8.41 -11.23 13.71
C PHE A 28 7.66 -10.73 14.95
N GLY A 29 8.13 -11.07 16.16
CA GLY A 29 7.56 -10.57 17.41
C GLY A 29 7.61 -9.05 17.51
N LEU A 30 8.75 -8.44 17.16
CA LEU A 30 8.92 -6.99 17.14
C LEU A 30 8.04 -6.33 16.07
N PHE A 31 7.95 -6.92 14.88
CA PHE A 31 7.07 -6.46 13.80
C PHE A 31 5.61 -6.44 14.24
N VAL A 32 5.10 -7.54 14.78
CA VAL A 32 3.71 -7.64 15.26
C VAL A 32 3.44 -6.62 16.36
N PHE A 33 4.37 -6.47 17.31
CA PHE A 33 4.24 -5.49 18.38
C PHE A 33 4.15 -4.04 17.85
N ILE A 34 5.06 -3.64 16.96
CA ILE A 34 5.06 -2.29 16.37
C ILE A 34 3.81 -2.08 15.52
N TYR A 35 3.40 -3.06 14.74
CA TYR A 35 2.19 -2.99 13.91
C TYR A 35 0.94 -2.76 14.76
N ILE A 36 0.76 -3.53 15.84
CA ILE A 36 -0.36 -3.35 16.76
C ILE A 36 -0.33 -1.96 17.39
N LEU A 37 0.84 -1.48 17.82
CA LEU A 37 0.99 -0.15 18.42
C LEU A 37 0.59 0.97 17.45
N LEU A 38 1.04 0.92 16.20
CA LEU A 38 0.71 1.90 15.15
C LEU A 38 -0.75 1.81 14.69
N MET A 39 -1.35 0.64 14.69
CA MET A 39 -2.78 0.47 14.42
C MET A 39 -3.64 1.00 15.58
N ALA A 40 -3.18 0.81 16.82
CA ALA A 40 -3.84 1.31 18.02
C ALA A 40 -3.78 2.84 18.12
N SER A 41 -2.80 3.49 17.49
CA SER A 41 -2.70 4.96 17.44
C SER A 41 -3.67 5.63 16.47
N TRP A 42 -4.51 4.87 15.75
CA TRP A 42 -5.47 5.44 14.78
C TRP A 42 -6.36 6.55 15.34
N PRO A 43 -6.92 6.50 16.57
CA PRO A 43 -7.73 7.60 17.09
C PRO A 43 -6.97 8.94 17.18
N LEU A 44 -5.64 8.89 17.28
CA LEU A 44 -4.77 10.07 17.34
C LEU A 44 -4.34 10.54 15.94
N THR A 45 -3.98 9.60 15.07
CA THR A 45 -3.40 9.91 13.74
C THR A 45 -4.43 9.96 12.62
N GLY A 46 -5.61 9.37 12.82
CA GLY A 46 -6.64 9.17 11.81
C GLY A 46 -7.15 10.48 11.21
N ALA A 47 -7.43 11.49 12.04
CA ALA A 47 -7.87 12.80 11.55
C ALA A 47 -6.82 13.52 10.69
N VAL A 48 -5.54 13.43 11.09
CA VAL A 48 -4.42 14.00 10.34
C VAL A 48 -4.27 13.28 9.00
N TYR A 49 -4.29 11.94 9.01
CA TYR A 49 -4.16 11.12 7.81
C TYR A 49 -5.33 11.34 6.84
N LEU A 50 -6.54 11.44 7.38
CA LEU A 50 -7.75 11.74 6.63
C LEU A 50 -7.65 13.10 5.93
N ASN A 51 -7.24 14.14 6.64
CA ASN A 51 -7.07 15.47 6.07
C ASN A 51 -5.98 15.47 5.00
N PHE A 52 -4.85 14.81 5.26
CA PHE A 52 -3.79 14.63 4.26
C PHE A 52 -4.32 13.95 2.99
N TYR A 53 -5.06 12.85 3.13
CA TYR A 53 -5.63 12.11 2.01
C TYR A 53 -6.64 12.95 1.21
N GLN A 54 -7.55 13.66 1.89
CA GLN A 54 -8.53 14.55 1.24
C GLN A 54 -7.84 15.70 0.52
N THR A 55 -6.84 16.32 1.16
CA THR A 55 -6.11 17.45 0.59
C THR A 55 -5.32 17.01 -0.64
N ALA A 56 -4.60 15.88 -0.57
CA ALA A 56 -3.90 15.32 -1.71
C ALA A 56 -4.87 14.94 -2.84
N GLY A 57 -5.99 14.29 -2.51
CA GLY A 57 -7.02 13.91 -3.47
C GLY A 57 -7.64 15.13 -4.17
N ARG A 58 -8.00 16.18 -3.43
CA ARG A 58 -8.52 17.43 -4.00
C ARG A 58 -7.48 18.15 -4.85
N LEU A 59 -6.22 18.18 -4.41
CA LEU A 59 -5.13 18.82 -5.14
C LEU A 59 -4.89 18.15 -6.49
N LEU A 60 -4.91 16.81 -6.53
CA LEU A 60 -4.59 16.05 -7.73
C LEU A 60 -5.80 15.82 -8.65
N PHE A 61 -6.99 15.65 -8.08
CA PHE A 61 -8.19 15.22 -8.82
C PHE A 61 -9.38 16.17 -8.70
N GLY A 62 -9.26 17.31 -7.99
CA GLY A 62 -10.36 18.25 -7.79
C GLY A 62 -10.88 18.88 -9.09
N SER A 63 -10.04 18.95 -10.12
CA SER A 63 -10.42 19.36 -11.49
C SER A 63 -9.79 18.42 -12.50
N LEU A 64 -10.60 17.61 -13.20
CA LEU A 64 -10.13 16.69 -14.24
C LEU A 64 -10.43 17.17 -15.67
N GLY A 65 -10.84 18.42 -15.85
CA GLY A 65 -11.16 19.02 -17.14
C GLY A 65 -12.15 20.17 -17.02
N CYS A 66 -12.64 20.68 -18.15
CA CYS A 66 -13.50 21.88 -18.21
C CYS A 66 -14.91 21.70 -17.61
N GLY A 67 -15.31 20.49 -17.20
CA GLY A 67 -16.68 20.22 -16.73
C GLY A 67 -16.80 19.33 -15.49
N ASP A 68 -15.73 18.65 -15.08
CA ASP A 68 -15.82 17.56 -14.10
C ASP A 68 -15.24 17.96 -12.74
N VAL A 69 -15.93 17.53 -11.69
CA VAL A 69 -15.51 17.79 -10.31
C VAL A 69 -15.53 16.50 -9.52
N VAL A 70 -14.40 16.20 -8.89
CA VAL A 70 -14.34 15.18 -7.83
C VAL A 70 -14.41 15.89 -6.49
N ARG A 71 -15.43 15.55 -5.70
CA ARG A 71 -15.57 16.03 -4.33
C ARG A 71 -15.24 14.91 -3.35
N PHE A 72 -14.47 15.26 -2.34
CA PHE A 72 -14.16 14.39 -1.21
C PHE A 72 -14.90 14.95 0.00
N SER A 73 -15.92 14.22 0.47
CA SER A 73 -16.67 14.57 1.68
C SER A 73 -16.58 13.46 2.71
N GLN A 74 -16.64 13.83 3.98
CA GLN A 74 -16.74 12.89 5.09
C GLN A 74 -18.23 12.81 5.46
N PRO A 75 -18.81 11.61 5.63
CA PRO A 75 -20.14 11.48 6.21
C PRO A 75 -20.10 11.85 7.69
N ASP A 76 -21.14 12.54 8.17
CA ASP A 76 -21.18 13.11 9.53
C ASP A 76 -21.01 12.06 10.63
N ASP A 77 -21.43 10.81 10.38
CA ASP A 77 -21.49 9.76 11.40
C ASP A 77 -20.33 8.74 11.37
N ASN A 78 -19.43 8.79 10.37
CA ASN A 78 -18.45 7.71 10.16
C ASN A 78 -17.04 8.24 9.87
N GLY A 79 -16.27 8.45 10.94
CA GLY A 79 -14.98 9.13 10.92
C GLY A 79 -13.93 8.60 9.94
N ASP A 80 -14.01 7.30 9.58
CA ASP A 80 -13.00 6.62 8.77
C ASP A 80 -13.38 6.49 7.28
N VAL A 81 -14.62 6.89 6.91
CA VAL A 81 -15.15 6.77 5.55
C VAL A 81 -15.07 8.11 4.85
N ILE A 82 -14.61 8.11 3.60
CA ILE A 82 -14.78 9.22 2.66
C ILE A 82 -15.78 8.83 1.60
N ASN A 83 -16.66 9.75 1.25
CA ASN A 83 -17.42 9.71 0.02
C ASN A 83 -16.63 10.43 -1.07
N ILE A 84 -16.29 9.68 -2.12
CA ILE A 84 -15.73 10.22 -3.36
C ILE A 84 -16.91 10.39 -4.32
N ILE A 85 -17.21 11.64 -4.67
CA ILE A 85 -18.34 11.98 -5.52
C ILE A 85 -17.79 12.54 -6.84
N ALA A 86 -18.02 11.82 -7.93
CA ALA A 86 -17.73 12.29 -9.28
C ALA A 86 -19.00 12.93 -9.86
N LEU A 87 -18.94 14.23 -10.17
CA LEU A 87 -20.07 15.00 -10.69
C LEU A 87 -19.81 15.41 -12.13
N ASN A 88 -20.81 15.22 -13.00
CA ASN A 88 -20.83 15.76 -14.35
C ASN A 88 -21.66 17.05 -14.35
N ARG A 89 -21.01 18.22 -14.52
CA ARG A 89 -21.73 19.51 -14.50
C ARG A 89 -22.68 19.72 -15.69
N HIS A 90 -22.51 18.95 -16.77
CA HIS A 90 -23.29 19.10 -18.00
C HIS A 90 -24.54 18.22 -18.05
N ARG A 91 -24.68 17.27 -17.11
CA ARG A 91 -25.79 16.32 -17.10
C ARG A 91 -26.62 16.52 -15.83
N LEU A 92 -27.77 17.17 -15.99
CA LEU A 92 -28.78 17.28 -14.95
C LEU A 92 -29.74 16.10 -15.04
N ASP A 93 -30.19 15.61 -13.88
CA ASP A 93 -31.27 14.65 -13.79
C ASP A 93 -32.64 15.32 -14.06
N GLU A 94 -33.71 14.52 -14.00
CA GLU A 94 -35.09 15.02 -14.20
C GLU A 94 -35.50 16.11 -13.20
N ASN A 95 -34.82 16.19 -12.04
CA ASN A 95 -35.06 17.17 -10.99
C ASN A 95 -34.14 18.40 -11.10
N GLY A 96 -33.32 18.50 -12.15
CA GLY A 96 -32.35 19.58 -12.32
C GLY A 96 -31.13 19.47 -11.38
N GLN A 97 -30.91 18.33 -10.74
CA GLN A 97 -29.73 18.06 -9.91
C GLN A 97 -28.59 17.48 -10.76
N MET A 98 -27.35 17.74 -10.40
CA MET A 98 -26.20 17.16 -11.10
C MET A 98 -26.19 15.64 -10.92
N THR A 99 -26.15 14.92 -12.03
CA THR A 99 -25.91 13.48 -12.01
C THR A 99 -24.47 13.19 -11.59
N GLY A 100 -24.29 12.18 -10.74
CA GLY A 100 -22.97 11.82 -10.24
C GLY A 100 -22.92 10.38 -9.74
N ALA A 101 -21.71 9.84 -9.68
CA ALA A 101 -21.43 8.58 -9.03
C ALA A 101 -20.81 8.86 -7.66
N GLN A 102 -21.24 8.12 -6.65
CA GLN A 102 -20.71 8.18 -5.30
C GLN A 102 -20.10 6.83 -4.91
N LEU A 103 -18.92 6.89 -4.32
CA LEU A 103 -18.25 5.72 -3.74
C LEU A 103 -17.85 5.99 -2.30
N SER A 104 -18.29 5.11 -1.39
CA SER A 104 -17.85 5.09 0.00
C SER A 104 -16.52 4.34 0.11
N HIS A 105 -15.52 5.01 0.67
CA HIS A 105 -14.14 4.54 0.73
C HIS A 105 -13.61 4.61 2.17
N ASN A 106 -13.35 3.46 2.79
CA ASN A 106 -12.82 3.40 4.16
C ASN A 106 -11.29 3.49 4.15
N ILE A 107 -10.75 4.65 4.52
CA ILE A 107 -9.32 4.95 4.41
C ILE A 107 -8.48 4.11 5.37
N ARG A 108 -9.04 3.83 6.55
CA ARG A 108 -8.32 3.11 7.61
C ARG A 108 -7.89 1.73 7.13
N TYR A 109 -8.86 0.97 6.61
CA TYR A 109 -8.65 -0.43 6.23
C TYR A 109 -8.16 -0.60 4.80
N ARG A 110 -8.32 0.40 3.94
CA ARG A 110 -7.88 0.29 2.56
C ARG A 110 -6.54 0.98 2.29
N GLU A 111 -6.08 1.95 3.08
CA GLU A 111 -4.87 2.73 2.73
C GLU A 111 -3.92 2.83 3.92
N TYR A 112 -4.40 3.30 5.07
CA TYR A 112 -3.58 3.53 6.25
C TYR A 112 -2.91 2.23 6.74
N ILE A 113 -3.62 1.11 6.69
CA ILE A 113 -3.09 -0.21 7.07
C ILE A 113 -1.81 -0.59 6.32
N TYR A 114 -1.68 -0.20 5.04
CA TYR A 114 -0.49 -0.51 4.24
C TYR A 114 0.71 0.34 4.65
N ALA A 115 0.47 1.64 4.91
CA ALA A 115 1.51 2.53 5.42
C ALA A 115 2.01 2.08 6.81
N VAL A 116 1.10 1.65 7.68
CA VAL A 116 1.45 1.09 9.00
C VAL A 116 2.20 -0.23 8.87
N PHE A 117 1.73 -1.14 8.02
CA PHE A 117 2.39 -2.42 7.76
C PHE A 117 3.83 -2.23 7.27
N LEU A 118 4.03 -1.35 6.26
CA LEU A 118 5.35 -1.01 5.75
C LEU A 118 6.25 -0.39 6.83
N THR A 119 5.72 0.56 7.59
CA THR A 119 6.48 1.23 8.66
C THR A 119 6.90 0.23 9.73
N ALA A 120 6.01 -0.69 10.13
CA ALA A 120 6.31 -1.74 11.08
C ALA A 120 7.39 -2.70 10.56
N LEU A 121 7.34 -3.11 9.29
CA LEU A 121 8.37 -3.94 8.65
C LEU A 121 9.75 -3.27 8.70
N ILE A 122 9.82 -2.01 8.26
CA ILE A 122 11.09 -1.26 8.25
C ILE A 122 11.60 -1.05 9.67
N ALA A 123 10.73 -0.73 10.63
CA ALA A 123 11.11 -0.47 12.02
C ALA A 123 11.62 -1.73 12.74
N ALA A 124 11.03 -2.90 12.45
CA ALA A 124 11.47 -4.18 12.98
C ALA A 124 12.77 -4.69 12.33
N THR A 125 13.15 -4.17 11.16
CA THR A 125 14.36 -4.60 10.45
C THR A 125 15.61 -4.13 11.20
N PRO A 126 16.63 -4.99 11.40
CA PRO A 126 17.87 -4.67 12.10
C PRO A 126 18.78 -3.76 11.26
N LEU A 127 18.34 -2.54 10.98
CA LEU A 127 19.08 -1.50 10.26
C LEU A 127 19.71 -0.51 11.24
N PRO A 128 20.90 0.05 10.92
CA PRO A 128 21.45 1.21 11.60
C PRO A 128 20.45 2.37 11.60
N LEU A 129 20.33 3.13 12.70
CA LEU A 129 19.32 4.18 12.86
C LEU A 129 19.30 5.20 11.71
N LYS A 130 20.47 5.63 11.22
CA LYS A 130 20.59 6.56 10.08
C LYS A 130 19.94 6.00 8.81
N ARG A 131 20.15 4.72 8.53
CA ARG A 131 19.54 4.03 7.37
C ARG A 131 18.05 3.80 7.58
N ARG A 132 17.64 3.43 8.80
CA ARG A 132 16.24 3.20 9.16
C ARG A 132 15.38 4.44 8.92
N GLY A 133 15.85 5.62 9.36
CA GLY A 133 15.14 6.88 9.12
C GLY A 133 14.92 7.17 7.63
N GLY A 134 15.97 7.03 6.82
CA GLY A 134 15.88 7.18 5.37
C GLY A 134 14.93 6.16 4.72
N ALA A 135 15.00 4.89 5.15
CA ALA A 135 14.12 3.83 4.66
C ALA A 135 12.64 4.12 5.00
N ILE A 136 12.33 4.61 6.20
CA ILE A 136 10.97 5.01 6.58
C ILE A 136 10.48 6.17 5.70
N VAL A 137 11.28 7.23 5.52
CA VAL A 137 10.89 8.39 4.71
C VAL A 137 10.64 7.98 3.25
N TRP A 138 11.58 7.26 2.62
CA TRP A 138 11.41 6.80 1.23
C TRP A 138 10.29 5.76 1.09
N GLY A 139 10.14 4.86 2.05
CA GLY A 139 9.05 3.89 2.08
C GLY A 139 7.68 4.57 2.15
N LEU A 140 7.54 5.58 3.01
CA LEU A 140 6.33 6.38 3.12
C LEU A 140 6.04 7.16 1.82
N ILE A 141 7.05 7.73 1.17
CA ILE A 141 6.83 8.40 -0.13
C ILE A 141 6.32 7.40 -1.17
N LEU A 142 6.97 6.24 -1.32
CA LEU A 142 6.62 5.23 -2.32
C LEU A 142 5.22 4.63 -2.08
N ILE A 143 4.85 4.33 -0.84
CA ILE A 143 3.52 3.77 -0.55
C ILE A 143 2.41 4.80 -0.83
N HIS A 144 2.65 6.09 -0.58
CA HIS A 144 1.68 7.13 -0.91
C HIS A 144 1.55 7.36 -2.41
N ILE A 145 2.63 7.25 -3.19
CA ILE A 145 2.56 7.24 -4.66
C ILE A 145 1.65 6.10 -5.13
N PHE A 146 1.82 4.90 -4.55
CA PHE A 146 0.94 3.76 -4.85
C PHE A 146 -0.52 4.01 -4.46
N ILE A 147 -0.78 4.60 -3.29
CA ILE A 147 -2.14 4.95 -2.85
C ILE A 147 -2.78 5.97 -3.79
N ILE A 148 -2.04 7.00 -4.22
CA ILE A 148 -2.50 8.00 -5.19
C ILE A 148 -2.81 7.33 -6.54
N PHE A 149 -1.96 6.43 -7.00
CA PHE A 149 -2.19 5.66 -8.22
C PHE A 149 -3.47 4.82 -8.13
N ARG A 150 -3.70 4.14 -7.00
CA ARG A 150 -4.94 3.39 -6.75
C ARG A 150 -6.17 4.30 -6.75
N LEU A 151 -6.08 5.47 -6.11
CA LEU A 151 -7.14 6.47 -6.12
C LEU A 151 -7.42 6.99 -7.54
N ALA A 152 -6.39 7.18 -8.37
CA ALA A 152 -6.56 7.55 -9.77
C ALA A 152 -7.38 6.50 -10.55
N ILE A 153 -7.09 5.21 -10.37
CA ILE A 153 -7.85 4.12 -10.99
C ILE A 153 -9.32 4.18 -10.57
N ILE A 154 -9.59 4.34 -9.27
CA ILE A 154 -10.96 4.46 -8.74
C ILE A 154 -11.71 5.62 -9.39
N ILE A 155 -11.08 6.79 -9.47
CA ILE A 155 -11.70 7.99 -10.02
C ILE A 155 -11.98 7.84 -11.52
N ILE A 156 -11.01 7.30 -12.28
CA ILE A 156 -11.20 7.01 -13.71
C ILE A 156 -12.35 6.00 -13.91
N GLY A 157 -12.43 4.97 -13.07
CA GLY A 157 -13.54 4.00 -13.05
C GLY A 157 -14.90 4.68 -12.82
N LEU A 158 -14.99 5.61 -11.87
CA LEU A 158 -16.21 6.37 -11.62
C LEU A 158 -16.65 7.18 -12.84
N PHE A 159 -15.72 7.83 -13.56
CA PHE A 159 -16.04 8.59 -14.77
C PHE A 159 -16.36 7.73 -16.00
N SER A 160 -15.86 6.49 -16.04
CA SER A 160 -16.14 5.52 -17.09
C SER A 160 -17.46 4.78 -16.88
N SER A 161 -18.03 4.82 -15.68
CA SER A 161 -19.30 4.15 -15.36
C SER A 161 -20.49 4.76 -16.13
N ASP A 162 -21.50 3.93 -16.44
CA ASP A 162 -22.72 4.33 -17.16
C ASP A 162 -23.52 5.45 -16.46
N MET A 163 -23.30 5.64 -15.16
CA MET A 163 -23.96 6.68 -14.37
C MET A 163 -23.47 8.08 -14.77
N VAL A 164 -22.19 8.22 -15.06
CA VAL A 164 -21.54 9.52 -15.31
C VAL A 164 -21.20 9.69 -16.80
N SER A 165 -20.74 8.61 -17.45
CA SER A 165 -20.41 8.49 -18.88
C SER A 165 -19.66 9.69 -19.47
N VAL A 166 -18.79 10.32 -18.68
CA VAL A 166 -18.00 11.46 -19.16
C VAL A 166 -16.85 10.97 -20.02
N LEU A 167 -16.24 9.86 -19.60
CA LEU A 167 -15.06 9.32 -20.25
C LEU A 167 -15.43 8.12 -21.12
N ILE A 168 -15.51 8.33 -22.43
CA ILE A 168 -15.69 7.23 -23.39
C ILE A 168 -14.30 6.65 -23.69
N LEU A 169 -13.95 5.57 -22.98
CA LEU A 169 -12.71 4.85 -23.22
C LEU A 169 -12.82 3.97 -24.48
N LYS A 170 -11.70 3.81 -25.20
CA LYS A 170 -11.62 2.79 -26.25
C LYS A 170 -11.67 1.40 -25.60
N PRO A 171 -12.19 0.35 -26.29
CA PRO A 171 -12.33 -0.99 -25.72
C PRO A 171 -11.05 -1.57 -25.11
N PHE A 172 -9.89 -1.25 -25.68
CA PHE A 172 -8.61 -1.65 -25.12
C PHE A 172 -8.36 -1.04 -23.72
N TRP A 173 -8.58 0.26 -23.56
CA TRP A 173 -8.33 0.97 -22.31
C TRP A 173 -9.36 0.63 -21.23
N ASP A 174 -10.60 0.36 -21.64
CA ASP A 174 -11.65 -0.13 -20.75
C ASP A 174 -11.26 -1.49 -20.13
N ASN A 175 -10.81 -2.44 -20.96
CA ASN A 175 -10.29 -3.72 -20.47
C ASN A 175 -9.09 -3.55 -19.52
N VAL A 176 -8.16 -2.66 -19.85
CA VAL A 176 -7.00 -2.36 -18.97
C VAL A 176 -7.47 -1.79 -17.63
N LEU A 177 -8.45 -0.89 -17.63
CA LEU A 177 -9.01 -0.30 -16.42
C LEU A 177 -9.71 -1.35 -15.55
N ILE A 178 -10.53 -2.21 -16.14
CA ILE A 178 -11.22 -3.31 -15.43
C ILE A 178 -10.21 -4.26 -14.78
N ILE A 179 -9.16 -4.65 -15.51
CA ILE A 179 -8.09 -5.50 -14.98
C ILE A 179 -7.34 -4.78 -13.84
N ALA A 180 -7.02 -3.50 -14.02
CA ALA A 180 -6.33 -2.70 -13.02
C ALA A 180 -7.19 -2.52 -11.76
N GLU A 181 -8.50 -2.28 -11.89
CA GLU A 181 -9.43 -2.18 -10.78
C GLU A 181 -9.53 -3.53 -10.04
N TYR A 182 -9.63 -4.64 -10.77
CA TYR A 182 -9.66 -5.97 -10.17
C TYR A 182 -8.39 -6.28 -9.38
N ILE A 183 -7.20 -6.06 -9.97
CA ILE A 183 -5.92 -6.41 -9.36
C ILE A 183 -5.51 -5.42 -8.26
N VAL A 184 -5.69 -4.11 -8.47
CA VAL A 184 -5.12 -3.06 -7.61
C VAL A 184 -6.14 -2.52 -6.60
N VAL A 185 -7.41 -2.37 -7.01
CA VAL A 185 -8.44 -1.75 -6.16
C VAL A 185 -9.18 -2.81 -5.35
N SER A 186 -9.68 -3.85 -6.00
CA SER A 186 -10.53 -4.87 -5.39
C SER A 186 -9.76 -5.86 -4.52
N ASN A 187 -8.53 -6.21 -4.91
CA ASN A 187 -7.72 -7.12 -4.12
C ASN A 187 -7.00 -6.41 -2.96
N TRP A 188 -7.55 -6.57 -1.75
CA TRP A 188 -6.96 -6.08 -0.50
C TRP A 188 -5.52 -6.57 -0.20
N PHE A 189 -5.09 -7.71 -0.77
CA PHE A 189 -3.73 -8.23 -0.57
C PHE A 189 -2.68 -7.47 -1.38
N THR A 190 -3.07 -6.84 -2.49
CA THR A 190 -2.12 -6.17 -3.39
C THR A 190 -1.33 -5.08 -2.66
N GLY A 191 -1.97 -4.31 -1.76
CA GLY A 191 -1.26 -3.31 -0.95
C GLY A 191 -0.20 -3.89 -0.02
N PHE A 192 -0.43 -5.07 0.57
CA PHE A 192 0.57 -5.76 1.39
C PHE A 192 1.73 -6.29 0.56
N ILE A 193 1.45 -6.86 -0.62
CA ILE A 193 2.47 -7.33 -1.56
C ILE A 193 3.36 -6.16 -2.00
N ILE A 194 2.76 -5.05 -2.42
CA ILE A 194 3.50 -3.84 -2.81
C ILE A 194 4.31 -3.28 -1.63
N SER A 195 3.74 -3.24 -0.43
CA SER A 195 4.46 -2.83 0.79
C SER A 195 5.67 -3.72 1.06
N PHE A 196 5.56 -5.03 0.87
CA PHE A 196 6.69 -5.96 1.01
C PHE A 196 7.80 -5.66 -0.01
N PHE A 197 7.46 -5.42 -1.28
CA PHE A 197 8.44 -5.05 -2.30
C PHE A 197 9.10 -3.69 -2.00
N ILE A 198 8.33 -2.69 -1.55
CA ILE A 198 8.87 -1.40 -1.12
C ILE A 198 9.83 -1.60 0.05
N TRP A 199 9.46 -2.40 1.05
CA TRP A 199 10.32 -2.71 2.19
C TRP A 199 11.66 -3.32 1.75
N VAL A 200 11.64 -4.32 0.86
CA VAL A 200 12.87 -4.92 0.30
C VAL A 200 13.70 -3.86 -0.42
N LEU A 201 13.07 -3.04 -1.26
CA LEU A 201 13.74 -2.00 -2.04
C LEU A 201 14.42 -0.94 -1.16
N VAL A 202 13.76 -0.47 -0.10
CA VAL A 202 14.29 0.62 0.75
C VAL A 202 15.20 0.14 1.88
N SER A 203 15.09 -1.12 2.30
CA SER A 203 15.86 -1.66 3.43
C SER A 203 17.22 -2.21 2.97
N PHE A 204 17.27 -2.86 1.81
CA PHE A 204 18.48 -3.52 1.32
C PHE A 204 19.23 -2.62 0.33
N ASN A 205 20.45 -2.22 0.67
CA ASN A 205 21.29 -1.46 -0.24
C ASN A 205 21.95 -2.42 -1.26
N HIS A 206 22.41 -1.89 -2.40
CA HIS A 206 23.16 -2.66 -3.41
C HIS A 206 24.36 -3.42 -2.80
N GLN A 207 25.03 -2.85 -1.80
CA GLN A 207 26.13 -3.50 -1.08
C GLN A 207 25.70 -4.75 -0.29
N ASP A 208 24.48 -4.75 0.27
CA ASP A 208 23.97 -5.90 1.01
C ASP A 208 23.68 -7.06 0.05
N TRP A 209 23.17 -6.74 -1.15
CA TRP A 209 23.00 -7.71 -2.23
C TRP A 209 24.32 -8.33 -2.69
N LEU A 210 25.37 -7.52 -2.87
CA LEU A 210 26.68 -8.03 -3.25
C LEU A 210 27.24 -9.02 -2.22
N LYS A 211 27.07 -8.75 -0.93
CA LYS A 211 27.49 -9.68 0.13
C LYS A 211 26.77 -11.02 0.04
N ILE A 212 25.46 -11.01 -0.20
CA ILE A 212 24.64 -12.22 -0.35
C ILE A 212 25.09 -13.03 -1.58
N VAL A 213 25.38 -12.37 -2.70
CA VAL A 213 25.81 -13.03 -3.93
C VAL A 213 27.20 -13.64 -3.79
N ILE A 214 28.16 -12.91 -3.20
CA ILE A 214 29.54 -13.38 -3.01
C ILE A 214 29.59 -14.59 -2.06
N GLN A 215 28.88 -14.53 -0.93
CA GLN A 215 28.84 -15.64 0.03
C GLN A 215 28.31 -16.94 -0.59
N LYS A 216 27.37 -16.83 -1.53
CA LYS A 216 26.82 -18.00 -2.26
C LYS A 216 27.81 -18.61 -3.27
N GLN A 217 28.84 -17.88 -3.70
CA GLN A 217 29.89 -18.41 -4.58
C GLN A 217 30.95 -19.20 -3.82
N GLU A 218 31.24 -18.85 -2.58
CA GLU A 218 32.22 -19.56 -1.74
C GLU A 218 31.69 -20.92 -1.23
N GLU A 219 30.37 -21.12 -1.23
CA GLU A 219 29.72 -22.38 -0.82
C GLU A 219 29.57 -23.41 -1.96
N LYS A 220 29.97 -23.08 -3.19
CA LYS A 220 29.92 -23.97 -4.36
C LYS A 220 31.27 -24.57 -4.70
#